data_AF-A0A1A9RIX0-F1
#
_entry.id   AF-A0A1A9RIX0-F1
#
_cell.length_a   1.000
_cell.length_b   1.000
_cell.length_c   1.000
_cell.angle_alpha   90.00
_cell.angle_beta   90.00
_cell.angle_gamma   90.00
#
_symmetry.space_group_name_H-M   'P 1'
#
loop_
_entity.id
_entity.type
_entity.pdbx_description
1 polymer ?
#
loop_
_entity_poly.entity_id
_entity_poly.type
_entity_poly.pdbx_seq_one_letter_code
_entity_poly.pdbx_strand_id
1 'polypeptide(L)'
;MPFTLAHPVAVLPFARCRRIHFPAMVIGSLAPDFVYFLHGRAVPGGHSLANLLWPNLPLCFALYALYLALWHHTLRDFLPNCLNAAYRLPEHAIAAAPHKRRQIAVVLFAFVFSALFGMITHLFLDAFTHPTGWFVQHFTPLQQTVFALPAYKWLQYGGGVFGLGGCLLFALRAARCRPHRSAKTARQKSLFWANCTLLTLCGWALWQTAATIPLAHAATQIIRLIDCAVLGFSLLCTARRFVCR
;
A
#
# COMPACT_ATOMS: atom_id res chain seq x y z
N MET A 1 -7.09 9.60 -6.41
CA MET A 1 -6.41 8.99 -7.60
C MET A 1 -7.04 7.63 -7.86
N PRO A 2 -7.11 7.11 -9.11
CA PRO A 2 -7.88 5.91 -9.41
C PRO A 2 -7.21 4.63 -8.91
N PHE A 3 -5.97 4.72 -8.45
CA PHE A 3 -5.18 3.57 -8.03
C PHE A 3 -4.60 3.79 -6.64
N THR A 4 -4.97 2.90 -5.71
CA THR A 4 -4.60 2.98 -4.30
C THR A 4 -3.09 3.12 -4.10
N LEU A 5 -2.28 2.34 -4.82
CA LEU A 5 -0.81 2.33 -4.68
C LEU A 5 -0.11 3.61 -5.18
N ALA A 6 -0.84 4.55 -5.79
CA ALA A 6 -0.30 5.86 -6.17
C ALA A 6 -0.25 6.84 -4.99
N HIS A 7 -1.17 6.72 -4.02
CA HIS A 7 -1.31 7.65 -2.89
C HIS A 7 -0.07 7.79 -2.00
N PRO A 8 0.76 6.75 -1.76
CA PRO A 8 1.97 6.91 -0.96
C PRO A 8 2.92 7.99 -1.46
N VAL A 9 2.82 8.41 -2.73
CA VAL A 9 3.64 9.51 -3.28
C VAL A 9 3.59 10.77 -2.42
N ALA A 10 2.43 11.08 -1.83
CA ALA A 10 2.23 12.27 -0.99
C ALA A 10 3.03 12.22 0.31
N VAL A 11 3.39 11.02 0.79
CA VAL A 11 4.05 10.84 2.08
C VAL A 11 5.56 10.56 1.95
N LEU A 12 6.06 10.29 0.74
CA LEU A 12 7.49 10.01 0.48
C LEU A 12 8.46 11.11 0.96
N PRO A 13 8.14 12.43 0.90
CA PRO A 13 9.02 13.47 1.42
C PRO A 13 9.39 13.29 2.90
N PHE A 14 8.51 12.65 3.67
CA PHE A 14 8.70 12.43 5.10
C PHE A 14 9.55 11.18 5.42
N ALA A 15 9.99 10.41 4.44
CA ALA A 15 10.71 9.14 4.65
C ALA A 15 12.03 9.26 5.43
N ARG A 16 12.57 10.48 5.59
CA ARG A 16 13.78 10.78 6.37
C ARG A 16 13.47 11.35 7.75
N CYS A 17 12.22 11.66 8.06
CA CYS A 17 11.83 12.27 9.33
C CYS A 17 11.89 11.23 10.46
N ARG A 18 12.77 11.44 11.44
CA ARG A 18 13.02 10.50 12.55
C ARG A 18 11.88 10.41 13.59
N ARG A 19 11.00 11.40 13.62
CA ARG A 19 9.89 11.50 14.59
C ARG A 19 8.60 10.85 14.12
N ILE A 20 8.54 10.39 12.87
CA ILE A 20 7.35 9.77 12.30
C ILE A 20 7.53 8.27 12.16
N HIS A 21 6.42 7.55 12.16
CA HIS A 21 6.38 6.14 11.85
C HIS A 21 6.09 5.97 10.34
N PHE A 22 7.13 6.09 9.51
CA PHE A 22 6.98 6.12 8.04
C PHE A 22 6.18 4.94 7.44
N PRO A 23 6.38 3.66 7.85
CA PRO A 23 5.53 2.57 7.36
C PRO A 23 4.04 2.75 7.67
N ALA A 24 3.71 3.33 8.82
CA ALA A 24 2.32 3.58 9.21
C ALA A 24 1.71 4.69 8.35
N MET A 25 2.51 5.70 8.01
CA MET A 25 2.10 6.76 7.10
C MET A 25 1.80 6.23 5.69
N VAL A 26 2.67 5.34 5.18
CA VAL A 26 2.46 4.66 3.89
C VAL A 26 1.18 3.82 3.95
N ILE A 27 1.03 2.96 4.96
CA ILE A 27 -0.16 2.13 5.13
C ILE A 27 -1.43 2.99 5.26
N GLY A 28 -1.36 4.07 6.04
CA GLY A 28 -2.44 5.04 6.21
C GLY A 28 -2.88 5.69 4.90
N SER A 29 -1.93 6.02 4.01
CA SER A 29 -2.26 6.56 2.68
C SER A 29 -2.94 5.56 1.74
N LEU A 30 -2.96 4.27 2.08
CA LEU A 30 -3.67 3.22 1.34
C LEU A 30 -5.00 2.85 2.01
N ALA A 31 -5.14 3.12 3.31
CA ALA A 31 -6.17 2.55 4.15
C ALA A 31 -7.62 2.89 3.79
N PRO A 32 -7.95 4.11 3.32
CA PRO A 32 -9.32 4.42 2.89
C PRO A 32 -9.87 3.47 1.82
N ASP A 33 -8.99 2.89 1.00
CA ASP A 33 -9.36 1.94 -0.05
C ASP A 33 -9.37 0.47 0.43
N PHE A 34 -8.91 0.17 1.66
CA PHE A 34 -8.87 -1.22 2.15
C PHE A 34 -10.22 -1.91 2.13
N VAL A 35 -11.32 -1.15 2.27
CA VAL A 35 -12.68 -1.68 2.17
C VAL A 35 -12.93 -2.33 0.80
N TYR A 36 -12.30 -1.85 -0.28
CA TYR A 36 -12.44 -2.43 -1.62
C TYR A 36 -11.86 -3.85 -1.68
N PHE A 37 -10.67 -4.02 -1.09
CA PHE A 37 -9.95 -5.29 -1.02
C PHE A 37 -10.64 -6.28 -0.06
N LEU A 38 -11.22 -5.80 1.05
CA LEU A 38 -12.02 -6.65 1.93
C LEU A 38 -13.29 -7.21 1.24
N HIS A 39 -13.84 -6.50 0.25
CA HIS A 39 -15.02 -6.92 -0.50
C HIS A 39 -14.69 -7.54 -1.87
N GLY A 40 -13.42 -7.52 -2.30
CA GLY A 40 -13.00 -7.94 -3.64
C GLY A 40 -13.61 -7.12 -4.78
N ARG A 41 -14.11 -5.91 -4.50
CA ARG A 41 -14.74 -4.99 -5.48
C ARG A 41 -14.82 -3.57 -4.93
N ALA A 42 -14.96 -2.59 -5.83
CA ALA A 42 -15.21 -1.21 -5.43
C ALA A 42 -16.58 -1.12 -4.74
N VAL A 43 -16.61 -0.58 -3.52
CA VAL A 43 -17.82 -0.39 -2.70
C VAL A 43 -17.79 0.98 -2.02
N PRO A 44 -18.92 1.62 -1.75
CA PRO A 44 -18.92 2.84 -0.94
C PRO A 44 -18.38 2.56 0.48
N GLY A 45 -17.54 3.45 1.02
CA GLY A 45 -16.98 3.31 2.37
C GLY A 45 -15.55 3.82 2.47
N GLY A 46 -14.97 3.81 3.67
CA GLY A 46 -13.55 4.12 3.91
C GLY A 46 -13.15 5.62 3.87
N HIS A 47 -13.98 6.50 3.31
CA HIS A 47 -13.59 7.89 3.00
C HIS A 47 -14.21 9.00 3.88
N SER A 48 -15.07 8.67 4.85
CA SER A 48 -15.62 9.66 5.80
C SER A 48 -14.63 9.97 6.92
N LEU A 49 -14.84 11.09 7.64
CA LEU A 49 -14.03 11.44 8.80
C LEU A 49 -14.09 10.37 9.91
N ALA A 50 -15.26 9.76 10.11
CA ALA A 50 -15.41 8.65 11.06
C ALA A 50 -14.61 7.41 10.61
N ASN A 51 -14.49 7.20 9.29
CA ASN A 51 -13.79 6.04 8.74
C ASN A 51 -12.28 6.06 9.01
N LEU A 52 -11.68 7.23 9.25
CA LEU A 52 -10.27 7.31 9.69
C LEU A 52 -10.04 6.50 10.96
N LEU A 53 -10.93 6.62 11.95
CA LEU A 53 -10.83 5.88 13.20
C LEU A 53 -11.37 4.46 13.06
N TRP A 54 -12.46 4.26 12.33
CA TRP A 54 -13.06 2.94 12.11
C TRP A 54 -13.70 2.80 10.73
N PRO A 55 -13.22 1.91 9.83
CA PRO A 55 -12.33 0.78 10.12
C PRO A 55 -10.85 1.03 9.83
N ASN A 56 -10.45 2.18 9.28
CA ASN A 56 -9.14 2.34 8.64
C ASN A 56 -7.97 2.19 9.61
N LEU A 57 -8.04 2.80 10.80
CA LEU A 57 -6.96 2.74 11.79
C LEU A 57 -6.71 1.33 12.32
N PRO A 58 -7.72 0.54 12.75
CA PRO A 58 -7.56 -0.88 13.04
C PRO A 58 -6.93 -1.67 11.89
N LEU A 59 -7.37 -1.42 10.65
CA LEU A 59 -6.81 -2.11 9.48
C LEU A 59 -5.34 -1.74 9.24
N CYS A 60 -4.93 -0.51 9.54
CA CYS A 60 -3.52 -0.11 9.50
C CYS A 60 -2.68 -0.93 10.48
N PHE A 61 -3.16 -1.09 11.73
CA PHE A 61 -2.49 -1.94 12.72
C PHE A 61 -2.43 -3.40 12.27
N ALA A 62 -3.53 -3.95 11.78
CA ALA A 62 -3.61 -5.33 11.31
C ALA A 62 -2.63 -5.59 10.14
N LEU A 63 -2.61 -4.71 9.13
CA LEU A 63 -1.72 -4.84 7.98
C LEU A 63 -0.25 -4.67 8.38
N TYR A 64 0.04 -3.73 9.29
CA TYR A 64 1.40 -3.54 9.78
C TYR A 64 1.89 -4.76 10.58
N ALA A 65 1.04 -5.29 11.46
CA ALA A 65 1.33 -6.52 12.19
C ALA A 65 1.56 -7.70 11.24
N LEU A 66 0.72 -7.88 10.22
CA LEU A 66 0.90 -8.90 9.18
C LEU A 66 2.21 -8.71 8.41
N TYR A 67 2.56 -7.46 8.07
CA TYR A 67 3.81 -7.16 7.41
C TYR A 67 5.01 -7.60 8.24
N LEU A 68 5.09 -7.22 9.51
CA LEU A 68 6.18 -7.64 10.40
C LEU A 68 6.18 -9.14 10.64
N ALA A 69 5.00 -9.68 10.93
CA ALA A 69 4.81 -11.06 11.34
C ALA A 69 4.88 -12.03 10.18
N LEU A 70 4.85 -11.62 8.92
CA LEU A 70 4.87 -12.57 7.79
C LEU A 70 5.71 -12.10 6.60
N TRP A 71 5.54 -10.86 6.16
CA TRP A 71 6.06 -10.40 4.86
C TRP A 71 7.49 -9.86 4.94
N HIS A 72 7.89 -9.22 6.04
CA HIS A 72 9.12 -8.44 6.14
C HIS A 72 10.37 -9.22 5.73
N HIS A 73 10.57 -10.40 6.30
CA HIS A 73 11.74 -11.24 6.01
C HIS A 73 11.73 -11.75 4.56
N THR A 74 10.58 -12.24 4.10
CA THR A 74 10.45 -12.76 2.73
C THR A 74 10.68 -11.67 1.69
N LEU A 75 10.13 -10.48 1.89
CA LEU A 75 10.36 -9.33 1.00
C LEU A 75 11.85 -8.99 0.95
N ARG A 76 12.54 -8.94 2.09
CA ARG A 76 13.98 -8.66 2.13
C ARG A 76 14.81 -9.72 1.43
N ASP A 77 14.39 -10.98 1.47
CA ASP A 77 15.12 -12.05 0.79
C ASP A 77 14.86 -12.07 -0.72
N PHE A 78 13.62 -11.86 -1.13
CA PHE A 78 13.19 -12.15 -2.50
C PHE A 78 12.98 -10.92 -3.38
N LEU A 79 12.99 -9.69 -2.84
CA LEU A 79 12.94 -8.49 -3.68
C LEU A 79 14.12 -8.45 -4.67
N PRO A 80 13.88 -8.03 -5.93
CA PRO A 80 14.94 -7.69 -6.86
C PRO A 80 15.91 -6.68 -6.23
N ASN A 81 17.22 -6.84 -6.47
CA ASN A 81 18.24 -6.00 -5.84
C ASN A 81 18.05 -4.50 -6.15
N CYS A 82 17.49 -4.17 -7.31
CA CYS A 82 17.19 -2.79 -7.70
C CYS A 82 16.08 -2.13 -6.86
N LEU A 83 15.25 -2.91 -6.16
CA LEU A 83 14.16 -2.42 -5.30
C LEU A 83 14.43 -2.70 -3.81
N ASN A 84 15.45 -3.49 -3.49
CA ASN A 84 15.71 -3.96 -2.15
C ASN A 84 16.54 -2.96 -1.35
N ALA A 85 15.85 -2.07 -0.64
CA ALA A 85 16.47 -1.07 0.22
C ALA A 85 16.62 -1.55 1.67
N ALA A 86 17.77 -1.27 2.28
CA ALA A 86 18.01 -1.44 3.69
C ALA A 86 17.33 -0.30 4.47
N TYR A 87 16.07 -0.52 4.86
CA TYR A 87 15.36 0.35 5.78
C TYR A 87 15.50 -0.15 7.22
N ARG A 88 15.81 0.77 8.14
CA ARG A 88 15.70 0.49 9.57
C ARG A 88 14.23 0.62 9.94
N LEU A 89 13.64 -0.48 10.41
CA LEU A 89 12.33 -0.42 11.07
C LEU A 89 12.47 0.38 12.37
N PRO A 90 11.47 1.23 12.72
CA PRO A 90 11.46 1.96 13.99
C PRO A 90 11.64 1.04 15.20
N GLU A 91 11.18 -0.21 15.11
CA GLU A 91 11.29 -1.24 16.15
C GLU A 91 12.71 -1.60 16.57
N HIS A 92 13.69 -1.52 15.66
CA HIS A 92 15.09 -1.73 16.06
C HIS A 92 15.59 -0.67 17.03
N ALA A 93 15.00 0.54 17.02
CA ALA A 93 15.25 1.55 18.04
C ALA A 93 14.48 1.28 19.36
N ILE A 94 13.35 0.55 19.30
CA ILE A 94 12.53 0.18 20.46
C ILE A 94 13.20 -0.97 21.25
N ALA A 95 13.71 -1.98 20.55
CA ALA A 95 14.33 -3.15 21.18
C ALA A 95 15.62 -2.82 21.95
N ALA A 96 16.26 -1.70 21.63
CA ALA A 96 17.57 -1.31 22.16
C ALA A 96 17.51 -0.47 23.45
N ALA A 97 16.33 -0.22 24.05
CA ALA A 97 16.20 0.82 25.06
C ALA A 97 15.50 0.38 26.38
N PRO A 98 15.90 0.93 27.54
CA PRO A 98 15.62 0.34 28.88
C PRO A 98 14.22 0.60 29.46
N HIS A 99 13.40 1.50 28.90
CA HIS A 99 12.09 1.86 29.46
C HIS A 99 10.92 1.46 28.57
N LYS A 100 10.55 0.16 28.64
CA LYS A 100 9.58 -0.48 27.75
C LYS A 100 8.22 0.25 27.66
N ARG A 101 7.58 0.68 28.76
CA ARG A 101 6.21 1.26 28.70
C ARG A 101 6.13 2.62 28.02
N ARG A 102 6.97 3.59 28.42
CA ARG A 102 6.96 4.94 27.83
C ARG A 102 7.31 4.90 26.34
N GLN A 103 8.24 4.03 25.95
CA GLN A 103 8.64 3.88 24.57
C GLN A 103 7.57 3.23 23.70
N ILE A 104 6.87 2.22 24.22
CA ILE A 104 5.69 1.65 23.54
C ILE A 104 4.63 2.74 23.32
N ALA A 105 4.33 3.55 24.33
CA ALA A 105 3.38 4.65 24.19
C ALA A 105 3.80 5.68 23.12
N VAL A 106 5.07 6.07 23.09
CA VAL A 106 5.62 6.99 22.08
C VAL A 106 5.53 6.41 20.68
N VAL A 107 5.80 5.12 20.51
CA VAL A 107 5.74 4.44 19.21
C VAL A 107 4.31 4.31 18.72
N LEU A 108 3.40 3.89 19.60
CA LEU A 108 1.97 3.79 19.27
C LEU A 108 1.41 5.17 18.91
N PHE A 109 1.78 6.21 19.66
CA PHE A 109 1.43 7.58 19.33
C PHE A 109 1.96 7.96 17.95
N ALA A 110 3.26 7.76 17.69
CA ALA A 110 3.85 8.05 16.38
C ALA A 110 3.18 7.25 15.25
N PHE A 111 2.82 5.99 15.50
CA PHE A 111 2.10 5.13 14.56
C PHE A 111 0.73 5.71 14.22
N VAL A 112 -0.10 5.99 15.23
CA VAL A 112 -1.47 6.51 15.03
C VAL A 112 -1.44 7.82 14.28
N PHE A 113 -0.63 8.80 14.72
CA PHE A 113 -0.55 10.09 14.05
C PHE A 113 0.00 9.99 12.63
N SER A 114 0.98 9.10 12.40
CA SER A 114 1.50 8.87 11.04
C SER A 114 0.45 8.23 10.14
N ALA A 115 -0.28 7.22 10.62
CA ALA A 115 -1.35 6.56 9.87
C ALA A 115 -2.48 7.53 9.54
N LEU A 116 -2.95 8.30 10.52
CA LEU A 116 -3.98 9.33 10.31
C LEU A 116 -3.52 10.38 9.31
N PHE A 117 -2.27 10.86 9.41
CA PHE A 117 -1.72 11.79 8.44
C PHE A 117 -1.70 11.18 7.03
N GLY A 118 -1.30 9.92 6.88
CA GLY A 118 -1.38 9.19 5.62
C GLY A 118 -2.80 9.15 5.06
N MET A 119 -3.80 8.81 5.88
CA MET A 119 -5.21 8.80 5.46
C MET A 119 -5.67 10.20 5.03
N ILE A 120 -5.32 11.25 5.77
CA ILE A 120 -5.67 12.62 5.42
C ILE A 120 -5.07 13.00 4.06
N THR A 121 -3.82 12.62 3.78
CA THR A 121 -3.23 12.87 2.44
C THR A 121 -4.00 12.16 1.33
N HIS A 122 -4.50 10.94 1.58
CA HIS A 122 -5.34 10.21 0.64
C HIS A 122 -6.66 10.96 0.38
N LEU A 123 -7.42 11.27 1.44
CA LEU A 123 -8.69 11.99 1.33
C LEU A 123 -8.51 13.35 0.65
N PHE A 124 -7.42 14.05 0.95
CA PHE A 124 -7.09 15.33 0.32
C PHE A 124 -6.90 15.20 -1.18
N LEU A 125 -6.11 14.23 -1.65
CA LEU A 125 -5.91 13.98 -3.09
C LEU A 125 -7.23 13.56 -3.78
N ASP A 126 -8.06 12.80 -3.09
CA ASP A 126 -9.35 12.36 -3.60
C ASP A 126 -10.36 13.50 -3.73
N ALA A 127 -10.31 14.47 -2.82
CA ALA A 127 -11.17 15.65 -2.88
C ALA A 127 -10.97 16.50 -4.16
N PHE A 128 -9.82 16.38 -4.84
CA PHE A 128 -9.54 17.01 -6.15
C PHE A 128 -9.80 16.12 -7.37
N THR A 129 -9.97 14.80 -7.17
CA THR A 129 -9.92 13.83 -8.28
C THR A 129 -11.20 13.01 -8.45
N HIS A 130 -12.19 13.20 -7.59
CA HIS A 130 -13.48 12.52 -7.66
C HIS A 130 -14.64 13.51 -7.82
N PRO A 131 -15.71 13.13 -8.54
CA PRO A 131 -16.86 14.01 -8.76
C PRO A 131 -17.58 14.42 -7.47
N THR A 132 -17.50 13.58 -6.44
CA THR A 132 -18.03 13.85 -5.09
C THR A 132 -17.02 14.55 -4.18
N GLY A 133 -15.82 14.84 -4.67
CA GLY A 133 -14.77 15.52 -3.93
C GLY A 133 -15.11 16.97 -3.66
N TRP A 134 -14.81 17.45 -2.45
CA TRP A 134 -15.18 18.81 -2.03
C TRP A 134 -14.64 19.88 -2.98
N PHE A 135 -13.36 19.80 -3.38
CA PHE A 135 -12.77 20.78 -4.31
C PHE A 135 -13.40 20.69 -5.69
N VAL A 136 -13.67 19.49 -6.20
CA VAL A 136 -14.34 19.33 -7.49
C VAL A 136 -15.73 19.97 -7.47
N GLN A 137 -16.48 19.82 -6.38
CA GLN A 137 -17.83 20.39 -6.24
C GLN A 137 -17.83 21.93 -6.09
N HIS A 138 -16.82 22.51 -5.45
CA HIS A 138 -16.80 23.94 -5.11
C HIS A 138 -15.89 24.80 -6.00
N PHE A 139 -15.01 24.18 -6.80
CA PHE A 139 -14.10 24.88 -7.71
C PHE A 139 -14.42 24.52 -9.16
N THR A 140 -15.28 25.33 -9.78
CA THR A 140 -15.84 25.12 -11.13
C THR A 140 -14.81 24.74 -12.21
N PRO A 141 -13.58 25.32 -12.26
CA PRO A 141 -12.59 24.93 -13.26
C PRO A 141 -12.25 23.43 -13.26
N LEU A 142 -12.38 22.72 -12.14
CA LEU A 142 -12.13 21.28 -12.07
C LEU A 142 -13.19 20.45 -12.82
N GLN A 143 -14.41 20.98 -12.94
CA GLN A 143 -15.52 20.33 -13.64
C GLN A 143 -15.51 20.62 -15.14
N GLN A 144 -14.79 21.66 -15.57
CA GLN A 144 -14.72 22.04 -16.98
C GLN A 144 -14.02 20.97 -17.79
N THR A 145 -14.59 20.66 -18.95
CA THR A 145 -14.00 19.74 -19.92
C THR A 145 -12.76 20.36 -20.53
N VAL A 146 -11.63 19.66 -20.41
CA VAL A 146 -10.36 20.00 -21.05
C VAL A 146 -10.06 18.90 -22.06
N PHE A 147 -10.10 19.23 -23.35
CA PHE A 147 -10.11 18.26 -24.46
C PHE A 147 -11.27 17.26 -24.34
N ALA A 148 -11.01 16.02 -23.91
CA ALA A 148 -11.98 14.93 -23.89
C ALA A 148 -12.55 14.61 -22.50
N LEU A 149 -11.94 15.13 -21.43
CA LEU A 149 -12.29 14.78 -20.05
C LEU A 149 -12.38 16.03 -19.16
N PRO A 150 -13.21 16.03 -18.11
CA PRO A 150 -13.16 17.06 -17.07
C PRO A 150 -11.76 17.20 -16.47
N ALA A 151 -11.35 18.40 -16.08
CA ALA A 151 -10.03 18.64 -15.50
C ALA A 151 -9.72 17.73 -14.29
N TYR A 152 -10.71 17.46 -13.42
CA TYR A 152 -10.53 16.53 -12.29
C TYR A 152 -10.19 15.10 -12.73
N LYS A 153 -10.66 14.65 -13.90
CA LYS A 153 -10.33 13.32 -14.46
C LYS A 153 -8.89 13.28 -14.96
N TRP A 154 -8.39 14.36 -15.53
CA TRP A 154 -6.97 14.47 -15.86
C TRP A 154 -6.10 14.43 -14.62
N LEU A 155 -6.50 15.14 -13.54
CA LEU A 155 -5.81 15.04 -12.25
C LEU A 155 -5.90 13.62 -11.66
N GLN A 156 -7.04 12.95 -11.82
CA GLN A 156 -7.24 11.57 -11.39
C GLN A 156 -6.23 10.65 -12.10
N TYR A 157 -6.26 10.57 -13.43
CA TYR A 157 -5.37 9.66 -14.18
C TYR A 157 -3.91 10.07 -14.11
N GLY A 158 -3.61 11.36 -14.28
CA GLY A 158 -2.26 11.89 -14.16
C GLY A 158 -1.67 11.65 -12.78
N GLY A 159 -2.44 11.92 -11.73
CA GLY A 159 -2.05 11.61 -10.35
C GLY A 159 -1.75 10.13 -10.13
N GLY A 160 -2.53 9.23 -10.74
CA GLY A 160 -2.24 7.80 -10.74
C GLY A 160 -0.89 7.45 -11.37
N VAL A 161 -0.62 7.96 -12.58
CA VAL A 161 0.63 7.73 -13.32
C VAL A 161 1.84 8.32 -12.59
N PHE A 162 1.78 9.60 -12.22
CA PHE A 162 2.88 10.27 -11.53
C PHE A 162 3.08 9.75 -10.12
N GLY A 163 2.00 9.36 -9.43
CA GLY A 163 2.07 8.76 -8.10
C GLY A 163 2.79 7.41 -8.12
N LEU A 164 2.40 6.52 -9.04
CA LEU A 164 3.09 5.24 -9.23
C LEU A 164 4.54 5.40 -9.67
N GLY A 165 4.79 6.27 -10.64
CA GLY A 165 6.14 6.59 -11.09
C GLY A 165 7.00 7.14 -9.95
N GLY A 166 6.47 8.05 -9.14
CA GLY A 166 7.13 8.61 -7.97
C GLY A 166 7.47 7.56 -6.91
N CYS A 167 6.52 6.67 -6.58
CA CYS A 167 6.75 5.53 -5.69
C CYS A 167 7.87 4.60 -6.20
N LEU A 168 7.85 4.27 -7.49
CA LEU A 168 8.87 3.42 -8.12
C LEU A 168 10.25 4.09 -8.09
N LEU A 169 10.34 5.35 -8.52
CA LEU A 169 11.58 6.12 -8.51
C LEU A 169 12.16 6.25 -7.10
N PHE A 170 11.30 6.46 -6.11
CA PHE A 170 11.71 6.49 -4.71
C PHE A 170 12.28 5.15 -4.25
N ALA A 171 11.61 4.03 -4.57
CA ALA A 171 12.09 2.69 -4.23
C ALA A 171 13.44 2.39 -4.88
N LEU A 172 13.59 2.68 -6.18
CA LEU A 172 14.85 2.53 -6.91
C LEU A 172 15.97 3.39 -6.31
N ARG A 173 15.68 4.66 -5.99
CA ARG A 173 16.66 5.56 -5.36
C ARG A 173 17.04 5.08 -3.97
N ALA A 174 16.08 4.64 -3.17
CA ALA A 174 16.33 4.11 -1.83
C ALA A 174 17.23 2.88 -1.88
N ALA A 175 16.96 1.94 -2.81
CA ALA A 175 17.77 0.75 -2.99
C ALA A 175 19.18 1.06 -3.51
N ARG A 176 19.34 2.06 -4.38
CA ARG A 176 20.67 2.53 -4.81
C ARG A 176 21.46 3.19 -3.67
N CYS A 177 20.82 4.05 -2.87
CA CYS A 177 21.49 4.76 -1.78
C CYS A 177 21.76 3.86 -0.55
N ARG A 178 20.91 2.87 -0.31
CA ARG A 178 20.99 1.96 0.85
C ARG A 178 20.66 0.55 0.40
N PRO A 179 21.55 -0.13 -0.34
CA PRO A 179 21.27 -1.45 -0.87
C PRO A 179 21.18 -2.49 0.26
N HIS A 180 20.14 -3.31 0.25
CA HIS A 180 20.11 -4.54 1.02
C HIS A 180 20.46 -5.73 0.11
N ARG A 181 21.53 -6.43 0.47
CA ARG A 181 21.97 -7.63 -0.26
C ARG A 181 21.40 -8.85 0.43
N SER A 182 20.50 -9.55 -0.26
CA SER A 182 20.05 -10.88 0.16
C SER A 182 21.05 -11.94 -0.28
N ALA A 183 21.16 -13.01 0.52
CA ALA A 183 21.89 -14.22 0.16
C ALA A 183 21.21 -15.05 -0.96
N LYS A 184 19.95 -14.75 -1.32
CA LYS A 184 19.22 -15.49 -2.35
C LYS A 184 19.72 -15.15 -3.75
N THR A 185 19.91 -16.18 -4.58
CA THR A 185 20.36 -16.03 -5.97
C THR A 185 19.25 -15.47 -6.87
N ALA A 186 19.62 -14.89 -8.02
CA ALA A 186 18.65 -14.39 -9.00
C ALA A 186 17.63 -15.47 -9.43
N ARG A 187 18.09 -16.72 -9.61
CA ARG A 187 17.22 -17.86 -9.93
C ARG A 187 16.22 -18.15 -8.81
N GLN A 188 16.65 -18.15 -7.54
CA GLN A 188 15.75 -18.35 -6.40
C GLN A 188 14.71 -17.23 -6.30
N LYS A 189 15.10 -15.98 -6.59
CA LYS A 189 14.18 -14.84 -6.67
C LYS A 189 13.17 -15.00 -7.79
N SER A 190 13.63 -15.35 -8.99
CA SER A 190 12.76 -15.56 -10.14
C SER A 190 11.76 -16.69 -9.90
N LEU A 191 12.21 -17.82 -9.35
CA LEU A 191 11.31 -18.94 -9.02
C LEU A 191 10.29 -18.57 -7.96
N PHE A 192 10.69 -17.80 -6.94
CA PHE A 192 9.77 -17.31 -5.93
C PHE A 192 8.66 -16.44 -6.53
N TRP A 193 9.02 -15.46 -7.35
CA TRP A 193 8.03 -14.58 -7.98
C TRP A 193 7.20 -15.30 -9.04
N ALA A 194 7.77 -16.26 -9.77
CA ALA A 194 7.01 -17.10 -10.70
C ALA A 194 5.94 -17.92 -9.96
N ASN A 195 6.27 -18.53 -8.82
CA ASN A 195 5.30 -19.24 -7.99
C ASN A 195 4.23 -18.29 -7.42
N CYS A 196 4.63 -17.09 -7.01
CA CYS A 196 3.70 -16.06 -6.53
C CYS A 196 2.72 -15.65 -7.64
N THR A 197 3.21 -15.39 -8.86
CA THR A 197 2.40 -15.08 -10.04
C THR A 197 1.48 -16.23 -10.39
N LEU A 198 1.98 -17.48 -10.39
CA LEU A 198 1.16 -18.65 -10.66
C LEU A 198 0.00 -18.77 -9.66
N LEU A 199 0.28 -18.71 -8.35
CA LEU A 199 -0.75 -18.75 -7.31
C LEU A 199 -1.76 -17.61 -7.44
N THR A 200 -1.28 -16.42 -7.81
CA THR A 200 -2.13 -15.25 -8.06
C THR A 200 -3.11 -15.52 -9.21
N LEU A 201 -2.61 -16.00 -10.35
CA LEU A 201 -3.42 -16.26 -11.54
C LEU A 201 -4.38 -17.44 -11.32
N CYS A 202 -3.93 -18.51 -10.66
CA CYS A 202 -4.79 -19.63 -10.29
C CYS A 202 -5.90 -19.20 -9.33
N GLY A 203 -5.56 -18.43 -8.29
CA GLY A 203 -6.52 -17.90 -7.33
C GLY A 203 -7.55 -16.96 -7.99
N TRP A 204 -7.07 -16.09 -8.88
CA TRP A 204 -7.95 -15.19 -9.64
C TRP A 204 -8.87 -15.95 -10.59
N ALA A 205 -8.35 -16.94 -11.33
CA ALA A 205 -9.16 -17.78 -12.21
C ALA A 205 -10.21 -18.57 -11.41
N LEU A 206 -9.83 -19.15 -10.28
CA LEU A 206 -10.76 -19.85 -9.38
C LEU A 206 -11.87 -18.90 -8.90
N TRP A 207 -11.52 -17.71 -8.41
CA TRP A 207 -12.51 -16.73 -7.98
C TRP A 207 -13.41 -16.26 -9.13
N GLN A 208 -12.84 -16.06 -10.32
CA GLN A 208 -13.59 -15.70 -11.52
C GLN A 208 -14.59 -16.80 -11.92
N THR A 209 -14.26 -18.08 -11.74
CA THR A 209 -15.21 -19.18 -11.97
C THR A 209 -16.29 -19.29 -10.89
N ALA A 210 -15.92 -19.08 -9.62
CA ALA A 210 -16.85 -19.17 -8.49
C ALA A 210 -17.83 -17.98 -8.40
N ALA A 211 -17.39 -16.79 -8.80
CA ALA A 211 -18.19 -15.56 -8.79
C ALA A 211 -17.87 -14.71 -10.03
N THR A 212 -18.44 -15.08 -11.17
CA THR A 212 -18.20 -14.47 -12.47
C THR A 212 -18.54 -12.98 -12.50
N ILE A 213 -17.57 -12.18 -12.95
CA ILE A 213 -17.74 -10.75 -13.24
C ILE A 213 -17.24 -10.48 -14.66
N PRO A 214 -17.96 -9.72 -15.50
CA PRO A 214 -17.49 -9.42 -16.85
C PRO A 214 -16.12 -8.75 -16.83
N LEU A 215 -15.22 -9.12 -17.74
CA LEU A 215 -13.86 -8.57 -17.83
C LEU A 215 -13.84 -7.05 -18.07
N ALA A 216 -14.92 -6.50 -18.62
CA ALA A 216 -15.11 -5.05 -18.77
C ALA A 216 -15.12 -4.29 -17.43
N HIS A 217 -15.39 -4.95 -16.30
CA HIS A 217 -15.30 -4.35 -14.97
C HIS A 217 -13.85 -4.32 -14.47
N ALA A 218 -12.99 -3.58 -15.18
CA ALA A 218 -11.55 -3.56 -14.97
C ALA A 218 -11.13 -3.26 -13.53
N ALA A 219 -11.81 -2.32 -12.84
CA ALA A 219 -11.50 -1.99 -11.45
C ALA A 219 -11.66 -3.21 -10.52
N THR A 220 -12.79 -3.92 -10.61
CA THR A 220 -13.04 -5.12 -9.81
C THR A 220 -12.06 -6.24 -10.17
N GLN A 221 -11.71 -6.40 -11.45
CA GLN A 221 -10.73 -7.39 -11.88
C GLN A 221 -9.34 -7.11 -11.29
N ILE A 222 -8.92 -5.84 -11.28
CA ILE A 222 -7.66 -5.41 -10.67
C ILE A 222 -7.68 -5.63 -9.16
N ILE A 223 -8.77 -5.29 -8.47
CA ILE A 223 -8.89 -5.51 -7.01
C ILE A 223 -8.74 -6.99 -6.68
N ARG A 224 -9.50 -7.87 -7.35
CA ARG A 224 -9.39 -9.32 -7.15
C ARG A 224 -7.99 -9.85 -7.44
N LEU A 225 -7.35 -9.36 -8.49
CA LEU A 225 -5.99 -9.76 -8.84
C LEU A 225 -5.00 -9.38 -7.72
N ILE A 226 -5.13 -8.18 -7.15
CA ILE A 226 -4.31 -7.73 -6.02
C ILE A 226 -4.60 -8.59 -4.77
N ASP A 227 -5.87 -8.87 -4.47
CA ASP A 227 -6.24 -9.74 -3.34
C ASP A 227 -5.62 -11.14 -3.49
N CYS A 228 -5.74 -11.75 -4.66
CA CYS A 228 -5.10 -13.03 -4.96
C CYS A 228 -3.57 -12.96 -4.86
N ALA A 229 -2.96 -11.84 -5.24
CA ALA A 229 -1.51 -11.64 -5.11
C ALA A 229 -1.09 -11.58 -3.64
N VAL A 230 -1.82 -10.84 -2.82
CA VAL A 230 -1.58 -10.72 -1.38
C VAL A 230 -1.77 -12.07 -0.67
N LEU A 231 -2.84 -12.81 -1.01
CA LEU A 231 -3.11 -14.14 -0.47
C LEU A 231 -2.05 -15.15 -0.91
N GLY A 232 -1.73 -15.22 -2.20
CA GLY A 232 -0.70 -16.11 -2.75
C GLY A 232 0.68 -15.84 -2.17
N PHE A 233 1.07 -14.56 -2.04
CA PHE A 233 2.31 -14.17 -1.39
C PHE A 233 2.34 -14.59 0.09
N SER A 234 1.22 -14.40 0.81
CA SER A 234 1.10 -14.77 2.22
C SER A 234 1.22 -16.29 2.42
N LEU A 235 0.59 -17.10 1.55
CA LEU A 235 0.72 -18.56 1.55
C LEU A 235 2.16 -19.02 1.31
N LEU A 236 2.89 -18.38 0.39
CA LEU A 236 4.30 -18.70 0.18
C LEU A 236 5.16 -18.31 1.37
N CYS A 237 4.85 -17.21 2.05
CA CYS A 237 5.55 -16.79 3.26
C CYS A 237 5.32 -17.78 4.41
N THR A 238 4.09 -18.25 4.62
CA THR A 238 3.77 -19.20 5.69
C THR A 238 4.42 -20.55 5.41
N ALA A 239 4.27 -21.10 4.20
CA ALA A 239 4.87 -22.37 3.81
C ALA A 239 6.39 -22.39 4.05
N ARG A 240 7.08 -21.30 3.71
CA ARG A 240 8.53 -21.19 3.93
C ARG A 240 8.95 -21.14 5.39
N ARG A 241 8.10 -20.61 6.29
CA ARG A 241 8.40 -20.61 7.74
C ARG A 241 8.36 -22.00 8.34
N PHE A 242 7.49 -22.87 7.83
CA PHE A 242 7.42 -24.26 8.29
C PHE A 242 8.58 -25.10 7.78
N VAL A 243 9.09 -24.83 6.58
CA VAL A 243 10.24 -25.57 6.00
C VAL A 243 11.58 -25.18 6.63
N CYS A 244 11.71 -23.98 7.17
CA CYS A 244 12.96 -23.49 7.79
C CYS A 244 13.03 -23.68 9.32
N ARG A 245 12.03 -24.31 9.94
CA ARG A 245 12.05 -24.72 11.35
C ARG A 245 12.35 -26.21 11.44
#